data_AF-A0A3C0GLX4-F1
#
_entry.id   AF-A0A3C0GLX4-F1
#
_cell.length_a   1.000
_cell.length_b   1.000
_cell.length_c   1.000
_cell.angle_alpha   90.00
_cell.angle_beta   90.00
_cell.angle_gamma   90.00
#
_symmetry.space_group_name_H-M   'P 1'
#
loop_
_entity.id
_entity.type
_entity.pdbx_description
1 polymer ?
#
loop_
_entity_poly.entity_id
_entity_poly.type
_entity_poly.pdbx_seq_one_letter_code
_entity_poly.pdbx_strand_id
1 'polypeptide(L)'
;MITSEIISNFVIDIDNTSYSFTDEILIENLSPGIYYFCITEKDAITSSCYSFEVNSSELVTGKSYVYESNFGKSVDVNMEKGTMPYTVKINDNQEKLFNTDNFTFYVNEGDKVLVSSKNECEGTVEINIPLKTTGDLFVNPVEELVEISVKENHINLMIQIFDINGSLLNSFTEYVDNNKIAIDLKNYSSGIYFLKI
;
A
#
# COMPACT_ATOMS: atom_id res chain seq x y z
N MET A 1 -29.38 11.13 4.78
CA MET A 1 -30.34 12.22 4.55
C MET A 1 -31.63 11.86 5.26
N ILE A 2 -32.14 12.76 6.09
CA ILE A 2 -33.42 12.62 6.78
C ILE A 2 -34.35 13.69 6.21
N THR A 3 -35.58 13.30 5.87
CA THR A 3 -36.61 14.16 5.28
C THR A 3 -37.90 14.04 6.08
N SER A 4 -38.55 15.16 6.37
CA SER A 4 -39.87 15.19 7.02
C SER A 4 -41.00 15.25 5.99
N GLU A 5 -42.17 14.68 6.33
CA GLU A 5 -43.36 14.79 5.48
C GLU A 5 -44.03 16.16 5.55
N ILE A 6 -43.75 16.94 6.59
CA ILE A 6 -44.28 18.29 6.82
C ILE A 6 -43.14 19.26 7.07
N ILE A 7 -43.33 20.52 6.70
CA ILE A 7 -42.38 21.59 7.00
C ILE A 7 -42.69 22.15 8.39
N SER A 8 -41.80 21.92 9.35
CA SER A 8 -41.87 22.48 10.70
C SER A 8 -40.47 22.55 11.33
N ASN A 9 -40.29 23.22 12.46
CA ASN A 9 -38.99 23.30 13.11
C ASN A 9 -38.72 22.01 13.90
N PHE A 10 -37.78 21.19 13.47
CA PHE A 10 -37.40 19.95 14.16
C PHE A 10 -36.02 20.07 14.81
N VAL A 11 -35.84 19.33 15.90
CA VAL A 11 -34.55 19.06 16.54
C VAL A 11 -34.32 17.56 16.54
N ILE A 12 -33.11 17.16 16.16
CA ILE A 12 -32.65 15.77 16.18
C ILE A 12 -31.35 15.68 16.97
N ASP A 13 -31.27 14.70 17.87
CA ASP A 13 -30.06 14.38 18.62
C ASP A 13 -29.46 13.08 18.10
N ILE A 14 -28.25 13.15 17.54
CA ILE A 14 -27.45 12.00 17.09
C ILE A 14 -26.08 12.11 17.75
N ASP A 15 -25.69 11.05 18.48
CA ASP A 15 -24.35 10.92 19.08
C ASP A 15 -23.94 12.15 19.91
N ASN A 16 -24.85 12.57 20.81
CA ASN A 16 -24.74 13.78 21.65
C ASN A 16 -24.60 15.11 20.89
N THR A 17 -24.87 15.12 19.57
CA THR A 17 -24.89 16.33 18.75
C THR A 17 -26.31 16.65 18.32
N SER A 18 -26.77 17.85 18.67
CA SER A 18 -28.09 18.35 18.30
C SER A 18 -28.04 19.10 16.97
N TYR A 19 -28.96 18.78 16.08
CA TYR A 19 -29.14 19.47 14.80
C TYR A 19 -30.57 20.00 14.69
N SER A 20 -30.73 21.17 14.06
CA SER A 20 -32.05 21.73 13.75
C SER A 20 -32.28 21.72 12.25
N PHE A 21 -33.48 21.34 11.81
CA PHE A 21 -33.86 21.30 10.40
C PHE A 21 -35.35 21.58 10.22
N THR A 22 -35.76 21.94 9.00
CA THR A 22 -37.18 22.29 8.72
C THR A 22 -37.90 21.36 7.76
N ASP A 23 -37.15 20.72 6.87
CA ASP A 23 -37.67 19.85 5.82
C ASP A 23 -36.72 18.65 5.64
N GLU A 24 -35.45 18.94 5.37
CA GLU A 24 -34.42 17.92 5.26
C GLU A 24 -33.12 18.29 5.97
N ILE A 25 -32.34 17.27 6.33
CA ILE A 25 -30.98 17.42 6.83
C ILE A 25 -30.05 16.34 6.27
N LEU A 26 -28.86 16.77 5.87
CA LEU A 26 -27.74 15.92 5.53
C LEU A 26 -26.75 15.91 6.69
N ILE A 27 -26.48 14.72 7.23
CA ILE A 27 -25.48 14.47 8.27
C ILE A 27 -24.42 13.58 7.64
N GLU A 28 -23.20 14.09 7.57
CA GLU A 28 -22.06 13.45 6.90
C GLU A 28 -21.06 12.93 7.94
N ASN A 29 -20.10 12.11 7.49
CA ASN A 29 -18.97 11.63 8.30
C ASN A 29 -19.36 10.84 9.57
N LEU A 30 -20.51 10.15 9.54
CA LEU A 30 -20.86 9.18 10.57
C LEU A 30 -19.95 7.95 10.45
N SER A 31 -19.40 7.52 11.59
CA SER A 31 -18.63 6.28 11.66
C SER A 31 -19.55 5.07 11.50
N PRO A 32 -19.03 3.91 11.07
CA PRO A 32 -19.81 2.68 11.06
C PRO A 32 -20.38 2.34 12.45
N GLY A 33 -21.67 2.01 12.52
CA GLY A 33 -22.35 1.74 13.77
C GLY A 33 -23.87 1.88 13.70
N ILE A 34 -24.54 1.53 14.79
CA ILE A 34 -25.98 1.70 14.95
C ILE A 34 -26.22 3.01 15.70
N TYR A 35 -26.97 3.91 15.09
CA TYR A 35 -27.34 5.19 15.66
C TYR A 35 -28.78 5.16 16.11
N TYR A 36 -29.01 5.61 17.35
CA TYR A 36 -30.32 5.86 17.91
C TYR A 36 -30.53 7.35 18.00
N PHE A 37 -31.69 7.82 17.54
CA PHE A 37 -31.99 9.24 17.52
C PHE A 37 -33.48 9.46 17.75
N CYS A 38 -33.81 10.63 18.28
CA CYS A 38 -35.19 11.08 18.44
C CYS A 38 -35.35 12.41 17.73
N ILE A 39 -36.43 12.53 16.95
CA ILE A 39 -36.85 13.77 16.31
C ILE A 39 -37.95 14.39 17.17
N THR A 40 -37.79 15.66 17.50
CA THR A 40 -38.76 16.43 18.29
C THR A 40 -39.10 17.70 17.52
N GLU A 41 -40.39 17.93 17.27
CA GLU A 41 -40.86 19.22 16.77
C GLU A 41 -40.70 20.29 17.86
N LYS A 42 -40.30 21.49 17.48
CA LYS A 42 -40.11 22.60 18.40
C LYS A 42 -41.42 22.89 19.13
N ASP A 43 -41.32 23.03 20.45
CA ASP A 43 -42.44 23.21 21.38
C ASP A 43 -43.37 21.98 21.54
N ALA A 44 -43.05 20.84 20.91
CA ALA A 44 -43.71 19.58 21.17
C ALA A 44 -43.16 18.89 22.42
N ILE A 45 -44.03 18.17 23.12
CA ILE A 45 -43.70 17.41 24.35
C ILE A 45 -43.30 15.96 24.01
N THR A 46 -43.59 15.52 22.79
CA THR A 46 -43.39 14.14 22.32
C THR A 46 -42.32 14.08 21.26
N SER A 47 -41.44 13.09 21.36
CA SER A 47 -40.41 12.79 20.39
C SER A 47 -40.68 11.47 19.68
N SER A 48 -40.36 11.39 18.40
CA SER A 48 -40.40 10.15 17.61
C SER A 48 -38.98 9.59 17.50
N CYS A 49 -38.75 8.39 18.02
CA CYS A 49 -37.43 7.78 18.06
C CYS A 49 -37.27 6.67 17.04
N TYR A 50 -36.09 6.60 16.44
CA TYR A 50 -35.74 5.71 15.35
C TYR A 50 -34.30 5.21 15.52
N SER A 51 -33.93 4.23 14.70
CA SER A 51 -32.55 3.78 14.57
C SER A 51 -32.20 3.53 13.11
N PHE A 52 -30.95 3.79 12.74
CA PHE A 52 -30.37 3.34 11.48
C PHE A 52 -28.99 2.74 11.71
N GLU A 53 -28.57 1.90 10.76
CA GLU A 53 -27.24 1.29 10.75
C GLU A 53 -26.41 1.91 9.63
N VAL A 54 -25.22 2.37 9.99
CA VAL A 54 -24.16 2.71 9.04
C VAL A 54 -23.25 1.50 8.94
N ASN A 55 -23.35 0.78 7.83
CA ASN A 55 -22.49 -0.38 7.59
C ASN A 55 -21.04 0.08 7.41
N SER A 56 -20.09 -0.72 7.92
CA SER A 56 -18.69 -0.54 7.57
C SER A 56 -18.50 -0.80 6.09
N SER A 57 -17.67 0.02 5.45
CA SER A 57 -17.24 -0.27 4.10
C SER A 57 -16.27 -1.44 4.09
N GLU A 58 -16.23 -2.14 2.97
CA GLU A 58 -15.19 -3.13 2.72
C GLU A 58 -13.89 -2.39 2.36
N LEU A 59 -12.80 -2.75 3.04
CA LEU A 59 -11.52 -2.07 2.80
C LEU A 59 -11.02 -2.33 1.38
N VAL A 60 -10.43 -1.29 0.78
CA VAL A 60 -9.73 -1.38 -0.49
C VAL A 60 -8.57 -2.37 -0.37
N THR A 61 -8.45 -3.30 -1.32
CA THR A 61 -7.36 -4.28 -1.36
C THR A 61 -6.87 -4.45 -2.78
N GLY A 62 -5.58 -4.70 -2.94
CA GLY A 62 -4.98 -4.96 -4.24
C GLY A 62 -3.61 -5.61 -4.11
N LYS A 63 -3.15 -6.16 -5.22
CA LYS A 63 -1.80 -6.71 -5.39
C LYS A 63 -1.00 -5.79 -6.29
N SER A 64 0.29 -5.69 -5.99
CA SER A 64 1.23 -4.93 -6.80
C SER A 64 2.47 -5.75 -7.13
N TYR A 65 3.01 -5.55 -8.32
CA TYR A 65 4.27 -6.13 -8.75
C TYR A 65 5.20 -5.04 -9.29
N VAL A 66 6.41 -4.96 -8.75
CA VAL A 66 7.42 -3.97 -9.14
C VAL A 66 8.44 -4.63 -10.06
N TYR A 67 8.73 -4.00 -11.19
CA TYR A 67 9.69 -4.51 -12.18
C TYR A 67 10.43 -3.38 -12.88
N GLU A 68 11.55 -3.73 -13.52
CA GLU A 68 12.31 -2.82 -14.37
C GLU A 68 11.79 -2.91 -15.82
N SER A 69 11.47 -1.76 -16.42
CA SER A 69 11.03 -1.65 -17.82
C SER A 69 12.02 -0.81 -18.63
N ASN A 70 11.81 -0.73 -19.96
CA ASN A 70 12.63 0.12 -20.83
C ASN A 70 12.58 1.62 -20.48
N PHE A 71 11.59 2.04 -19.69
CA PHE A 71 11.37 3.43 -19.28
C PHE A 71 11.74 3.67 -17.79
N GLY A 72 12.33 2.69 -17.11
CA GLY A 72 12.63 2.69 -15.68
C GLY A 72 11.74 1.76 -14.87
N LYS A 73 11.74 1.91 -13.54
CA LYS A 73 10.93 1.10 -12.64
C LYS A 73 9.44 1.38 -12.83
N SER A 74 8.69 0.30 -12.90
CA SER A 74 7.25 0.29 -13.10
C SER A 74 6.57 -0.55 -12.03
N VAL A 75 5.33 -0.18 -11.72
CA VAL A 75 4.47 -0.92 -10.81
C VAL A 75 3.22 -1.32 -11.58
N ASP A 76 2.95 -2.62 -11.65
CA ASP A 76 1.65 -3.13 -12.06
C ASP A 76 0.78 -3.32 -10.82
N VAL A 77 -0.44 -2.81 -10.86
CA VAL A 77 -1.42 -2.93 -9.77
C VAL A 77 -2.67 -3.62 -10.29
N ASN A 78 -3.17 -4.57 -9.51
CA ASN A 78 -4.45 -5.22 -9.67
C ASN A 78 -5.28 -5.01 -8.38
N MET A 79 -6.34 -4.23 -8.47
CA MET A 79 -7.28 -4.01 -7.37
C MET A 79 -8.25 -5.18 -7.28
N GLU A 80 -8.39 -5.75 -6.09
CA GLU A 80 -9.34 -6.84 -5.81
C GLU A 80 -10.64 -6.30 -5.22
N LYS A 81 -10.57 -5.21 -4.45
CA LYS A 81 -11.71 -4.53 -3.82
C LYS A 81 -11.48 -3.02 -3.82
N GLY A 82 -12.58 -2.28 -3.93
CA GLY A 82 -12.61 -0.83 -3.90
C GLY A 82 -13.43 -0.23 -5.04
N THR A 83 -13.74 1.05 -4.94
CA THR A 83 -14.55 1.80 -5.90
C THR A 83 -13.67 2.68 -6.78
N MET A 84 -13.80 2.54 -8.10
CA MET A 84 -13.16 3.40 -9.09
C MET A 84 -13.78 4.81 -9.15
N PRO A 85 -13.04 5.84 -9.60
CA PRO A 85 -11.63 5.78 -10.00
C PRO A 85 -10.69 5.65 -8.79
N TYR A 86 -9.57 4.95 -9.01
CA TYR A 86 -8.48 4.87 -8.05
C TYR A 86 -7.53 6.05 -8.21
N THR A 87 -7.10 6.64 -7.10
CA THR A 87 -6.13 7.73 -7.07
C THR A 87 -4.78 7.22 -6.60
N VAL A 88 -3.75 7.33 -7.44
CA VAL A 88 -2.37 6.96 -7.10
C VAL A 88 -1.57 8.21 -6.77
N LYS A 89 -1.06 8.31 -5.54
CA LYS A 89 -0.21 9.40 -5.05
C LYS A 89 1.23 8.92 -4.85
N ILE A 90 2.20 9.62 -5.44
CA ILE A 90 3.64 9.32 -5.32
C ILE A 90 4.35 10.47 -4.57
N ASN A 91 5.01 10.17 -3.45
CA ASN A 91 5.81 11.12 -2.64
C ASN A 91 5.12 12.48 -2.42
N ASP A 92 3.83 12.47 -2.09
CA ASP A 92 2.96 13.63 -1.85
C ASP A 92 2.70 14.61 -3.01
N ASN A 93 3.24 14.42 -4.20
CA ASN A 93 3.19 15.43 -5.27
C ASN A 93 2.35 15.04 -6.50
N GLN A 94 2.41 13.80 -6.96
CA GLN A 94 1.77 13.40 -8.21
C GLN A 94 0.57 12.51 -7.95
N GLU A 95 -0.62 12.98 -8.36
CA GLU A 95 -1.86 12.21 -8.34
C GLU A 95 -2.25 11.79 -9.76
N LYS A 96 -2.51 10.49 -9.94
CA LYS A 96 -3.01 9.91 -11.20
C LYS A 96 -4.31 9.17 -10.93
N LEU A 97 -5.29 9.32 -11.84
CA LEU A 97 -6.59 8.66 -11.74
C LEU A 97 -6.67 7.48 -12.72
N PHE A 98 -7.17 6.35 -12.23
CA PHE A 98 -7.37 5.14 -13.01
C PHE A 98 -8.82 4.67 -12.93
N ASN A 99 -9.44 4.45 -14.09
CA ASN A 99 -10.81 3.95 -14.23
C ASN A 99 -10.83 2.46 -14.57
N THR A 100 -9.86 1.70 -14.08
CA THR A 100 -9.74 0.25 -14.27
C THR A 100 -9.14 -0.36 -13.01
N ASP A 101 -9.46 -1.62 -12.73
CA ASP A 101 -8.85 -2.36 -11.62
C ASP A 101 -7.39 -2.75 -11.90
N ASN A 102 -7.00 -2.76 -13.18
CA ASN A 102 -5.64 -3.04 -13.61
C ASN A 102 -5.01 -1.78 -14.18
N PHE A 103 -3.86 -1.38 -13.66
CA PHE A 103 -3.14 -0.22 -14.16
C PHE A 103 -1.65 -0.28 -13.83
N THR A 104 -0.88 0.50 -14.60
CA THR A 104 0.57 0.57 -14.48
C THR A 104 1.01 2.03 -14.39
N PHE A 105 2.03 2.31 -13.58
CA PHE A 105 2.68 3.61 -13.51
C PHE A 105 4.17 3.49 -13.19
N TYR A 106 4.92 4.53 -13.55
CA TYR A 106 6.34 4.64 -13.28
C TYR A 106 6.64 5.21 -11.90
N VAL A 107 7.71 4.73 -11.28
CA VAL A 107 8.21 5.12 -9.96
C VAL A 107 9.73 5.17 -9.96
N ASN A 108 10.30 5.86 -8.97
CA ASN A 108 11.72 5.82 -8.65
C ASN A 108 11.98 4.92 -7.44
N GLU A 109 13.25 4.56 -7.24
CA GLU A 109 13.67 3.82 -6.06
C GLU A 109 13.41 4.61 -4.77
N GLY A 110 12.82 3.95 -3.77
CA GLY A 110 12.48 4.58 -2.50
C GLY A 110 11.20 5.41 -2.53
N ASP A 111 10.48 5.45 -3.65
CA ASP A 111 9.17 6.12 -3.72
C ASP A 111 8.18 5.46 -2.76
N LYS A 112 7.42 6.31 -2.06
CA LYS A 112 6.24 5.93 -1.30
C LYS A 112 5.01 6.16 -2.17
N VAL A 113 4.27 5.08 -2.42
CA VAL A 113 3.06 5.12 -3.26
C VAL A 113 1.83 4.80 -2.43
N LEU A 114 0.79 5.60 -2.59
CA LEU A 114 -0.52 5.40 -1.98
C LEU A 114 -1.57 5.26 -3.07
N VAL A 115 -2.39 4.22 -3.00
CA VAL A 115 -3.51 3.97 -3.92
C VAL A 115 -4.82 4.05 -3.14
N SER A 116 -5.58 5.11 -3.34
CA SER A 116 -6.86 5.34 -2.68
C SER A 116 -8.03 4.98 -3.58
N SER A 117 -9.10 4.45 -2.99
CA SER A 117 -10.39 4.35 -3.67
C SER A 117 -11.06 5.72 -3.80
N LYS A 118 -12.06 5.84 -4.69
CA LYS A 118 -12.97 6.97 -4.77
C LYS A 118 -13.69 7.25 -3.44
N ASN A 119 -14.11 6.21 -2.73
CA ASN A 119 -14.86 6.36 -1.48
C ASN A 119 -13.87 6.39 -0.31
N GLU A 120 -13.84 7.49 0.45
CA GLU A 120 -12.89 7.67 1.56
C GLU A 120 -13.01 6.58 2.64
N CYS A 121 -14.21 6.05 2.86
CA CYS A 121 -14.47 4.99 3.83
C CYS A 121 -13.87 3.62 3.47
N GLU A 122 -13.47 3.42 2.21
CA GLU A 122 -12.80 2.19 1.75
C GLU A 122 -11.29 2.23 2.02
N GLY A 123 -10.71 3.42 2.17
CA GLY A 123 -9.32 3.64 2.58
C GLY A 123 -8.29 3.65 1.45
N THR A 124 -7.06 3.27 1.79
CA THR A 124 -5.86 3.40 0.92
C THR A 124 -4.93 2.18 1.07
N VAL A 125 -4.37 1.71 -0.04
CA VAL A 125 -3.28 0.71 -0.09
C VAL A 125 -1.94 1.41 -0.23
N GLU A 126 -0.97 1.05 0.61
CA GLU A 126 0.40 1.53 0.52
C GLU A 126 1.28 0.53 -0.24
N ILE A 127 1.99 1.02 -1.26
CA ILE A 127 2.98 0.26 -2.03
C ILE A 127 4.36 0.89 -1.79
N ASN A 128 5.26 0.09 -1.21
CA ASN A 128 6.63 0.51 -0.93
C ASN A 128 7.55 0.11 -2.08
N ILE A 129 8.26 1.07 -2.66
CA ILE A 129 9.21 0.79 -3.74
C ILE A 129 10.60 0.54 -3.13
N PRO A 130 11.15 -0.69 -3.26
CA PRO A 130 12.42 -1.01 -2.65
C PRO A 130 13.55 -0.17 -3.26
N LEU A 131 14.40 0.37 -2.38
CA LEU A 131 15.72 0.88 -2.73
C LEU A 131 16.59 -0.31 -3.12
N LYS A 132 17.31 -0.24 -4.25
CA LYS A 132 18.37 -1.24 -4.48
C LYS A 132 19.40 -1.09 -3.37
N THR A 133 19.50 -2.12 -2.53
CA THR A 133 20.54 -2.18 -1.52
C THR A 133 21.74 -2.94 -2.08
N THR A 134 22.93 -2.54 -1.64
CA THR A 134 24.15 -3.32 -1.88
C THR A 134 23.92 -4.73 -1.35
N GLY A 135 24.09 -5.76 -2.19
CA GLY A 135 23.88 -7.15 -1.78
C GLY A 135 22.56 -7.80 -2.23
N ASP A 136 21.75 -7.13 -3.05
CA ASP A 136 20.59 -7.78 -3.67
C ASP A 136 21.06 -8.89 -4.64
N LEU A 137 20.89 -10.14 -4.21
CA LEU A 137 21.06 -11.32 -5.05
C LEU A 137 19.88 -11.36 -6.04
N PHE A 138 20.16 -11.22 -7.33
CA PHE A 138 19.09 -11.23 -8.36
C PHE A 138 18.40 -12.58 -8.49
N VAL A 139 19.07 -13.66 -8.08
CA VAL A 139 18.55 -15.02 -8.19
C VAL A 139 18.91 -15.75 -6.90
N ASN A 140 17.90 -16.18 -6.15
CA ASN A 140 18.02 -17.15 -5.06
C ASN A 140 16.77 -18.03 -5.15
N PRO A 141 16.86 -19.33 -5.45
CA PRO A 141 18.07 -20.19 -5.53
C PRO A 141 18.96 -19.98 -6.77
N VAL A 142 20.23 -20.38 -6.70
CA VAL A 142 21.22 -20.27 -7.80
C VAL A 142 21.70 -21.65 -8.27
N GLU A 143 21.88 -21.83 -9.58
CA GLU A 143 22.39 -23.09 -10.14
C GLU A 143 23.93 -23.12 -10.22
N GLU A 144 24.55 -22.20 -10.97
CA GLU A 144 26.01 -22.18 -11.16
C GLU A 144 26.65 -20.85 -10.76
N LEU A 145 26.03 -19.72 -11.13
CA LEU A 145 26.67 -18.41 -11.03
C LEU A 145 25.80 -17.41 -10.28
N VAL A 146 26.37 -16.80 -9.24
CA VAL A 146 25.72 -15.77 -8.43
C VAL A 146 26.15 -14.41 -8.94
N GLU A 147 25.20 -13.58 -9.37
CA GLU A 147 25.46 -12.15 -9.64
C GLU A 147 24.99 -11.29 -8.47
N ILE A 148 25.88 -10.42 -7.99
CA ILE A 148 25.59 -9.51 -6.87
C ILE A 148 25.77 -8.08 -7.34
N SER A 149 24.75 -7.24 -7.11
CA SER A 149 24.85 -5.80 -7.33
C SER A 149 25.67 -5.13 -6.24
N VAL A 150 26.63 -4.31 -6.66
CA VAL A 150 27.46 -3.48 -5.79
C VAL A 150 27.30 -2.01 -6.17
N LYS A 151 27.09 -1.17 -5.16
CA LYS A 151 26.81 0.26 -5.33
C LYS A 151 28.03 1.04 -5.83
N GLU A 152 29.22 0.66 -5.36
CA GLU A 152 30.49 1.27 -5.75
C GLU A 152 31.17 0.44 -6.84
N ASN A 153 31.80 1.09 -7.82
CA ASN A 153 32.47 0.44 -8.96
C ASN A 153 33.99 0.68 -8.90
N HIS A 154 34.79 -0.18 -9.52
CA HIS A 154 36.26 -0.12 -9.53
C HIS A 154 36.93 -0.27 -8.16
N ILE A 155 36.32 -1.06 -7.27
CA ILE A 155 36.86 -1.41 -5.96
C ILE A 155 37.13 -2.91 -5.86
N ASN A 156 38.02 -3.30 -4.95
CA ASN A 156 38.25 -4.71 -4.61
C ASN A 156 37.41 -5.07 -3.38
N LEU A 157 36.53 -6.05 -3.50
CA LEU A 157 35.70 -6.55 -2.40
C LEU A 157 36.21 -7.89 -1.90
N MET A 158 36.33 -8.03 -0.59
CA MET A 158 36.62 -9.31 0.03
C MET A 158 35.31 -10.10 0.17
N ILE A 159 35.29 -11.29 -0.40
CA ILE A 159 34.14 -12.19 -0.37
C ILE A 159 34.53 -13.42 0.44
N GLN A 160 33.66 -13.80 1.37
CA GLN A 160 33.81 -15.02 2.18
C GLN A 160 32.57 -15.90 2.03
N ILE A 161 32.78 -17.19 1.78
CA ILE A 161 31.72 -18.19 1.63
C ILE A 161 31.74 -19.12 2.83
N PHE A 162 30.61 -19.25 3.51
CA PHE A 162 30.43 -20.13 4.66
C PHE A 162 29.39 -21.22 4.37
N ASP A 163 29.60 -22.40 4.97
CA ASP A 163 28.58 -23.45 5.02
C ASP A 163 27.50 -23.16 6.07
N ILE A 164 26.49 -24.04 6.17
CA ILE A 164 25.40 -23.92 7.16
C ILE A 164 25.86 -24.01 8.61
N ASN A 165 27.05 -24.55 8.88
CA ASN A 165 27.62 -24.66 10.21
C ASN A 165 28.47 -23.43 10.56
N GLY A 166 28.58 -22.45 9.65
CA GLY A 166 29.43 -21.27 9.80
C GLY A 166 30.92 -21.54 9.52
N SER A 167 31.27 -22.66 8.92
CA SER A 167 32.64 -22.97 8.51
C SER A 167 33.01 -22.18 7.27
N LEU A 168 34.14 -21.47 7.29
CA LEU A 168 34.66 -20.77 6.12
C LEU A 168 35.14 -21.78 5.07
N LEU A 169 34.49 -21.79 3.91
CA LEU A 169 34.84 -22.64 2.78
C LEU A 169 35.84 -21.97 1.85
N ASN A 170 35.65 -20.68 1.59
CA ASN A 170 36.52 -19.92 0.70
C ASN A 170 36.54 -18.44 1.07
N SER A 171 37.65 -17.77 0.77
CA SER A 171 37.84 -16.34 0.95
C SER A 171 38.70 -15.81 -0.19
N PHE A 172 38.17 -14.88 -0.97
CA PHE A 172 38.84 -14.32 -2.15
C PHE A 172 38.48 -12.85 -2.31
N THR A 173 39.13 -12.19 -3.26
CA THR A 173 38.87 -10.78 -3.57
C THR A 173 38.41 -10.69 -5.01
N GLU A 174 37.29 -10.03 -5.24
CA GLU A 174 36.78 -9.73 -6.58
C GLU A 174 36.84 -8.24 -6.86
N TYR A 175 37.19 -7.93 -8.10
CA TYR A 175 37.16 -6.56 -8.58
C TYR A 175 35.76 -6.24 -9.11
N VAL A 176 35.16 -5.19 -8.58
CA VAL A 176 33.85 -4.74 -9.03
C VAL A 176 34.00 -4.02 -10.36
N ASP A 177 33.37 -4.58 -11.38
CA ASP A 177 33.23 -3.97 -12.70
C ASP A 177 31.75 -3.90 -13.09
N ASN A 178 31.36 -2.82 -13.77
CA ASN A 178 29.97 -2.51 -14.09
C ASN A 178 28.98 -2.69 -12.92
N ASN A 179 29.37 -2.27 -11.71
CA ASN A 179 28.54 -2.33 -10.50
C ASN A 179 28.10 -3.76 -10.12
N LYS A 180 28.85 -4.77 -10.56
CA LYS A 180 28.55 -6.18 -10.31
C LYS A 180 29.79 -6.97 -9.96
N ILE A 181 29.57 -8.08 -9.26
CA ILE A 181 30.51 -9.18 -9.11
C ILE A 181 29.80 -10.49 -9.45
N ALA A 182 30.56 -11.44 -9.98
CA ALA A 182 30.08 -12.77 -10.33
C ALA A 182 30.85 -13.80 -9.50
N ILE A 183 30.14 -14.70 -8.82
CA ILE A 183 30.74 -15.78 -8.03
C ILE A 183 30.34 -17.11 -8.66
N ASP A 184 31.33 -17.90 -9.08
CA ASP A 184 31.13 -19.25 -9.62
C ASP A 184 31.01 -20.27 -8.46
N LEU A 185 29.82 -20.87 -8.36
CA LEU A 185 29.48 -21.92 -7.39
C LEU A 185 29.39 -23.32 -8.01
N LYS A 186 29.76 -23.51 -9.28
CA LYS A 186 29.62 -24.79 -10.01
C LYS A 186 30.26 -26.00 -9.32
N ASN A 187 31.35 -25.75 -8.58
CA ASN A 187 32.10 -26.79 -7.87
C ASN A 187 31.69 -26.95 -6.40
N TYR A 188 30.66 -26.24 -5.95
CA TYR A 188 30.10 -26.38 -4.60
C TYR A 188 29.01 -27.44 -4.62
N SER A 189 28.89 -28.18 -3.52
CA SER A 189 27.80 -29.16 -3.38
C SER A 189 26.45 -28.45 -3.29
N SER A 190 25.36 -29.09 -3.69
CA SER A 190 24.03 -28.50 -3.50
C SER A 190 23.76 -28.30 -2.01
N GLY A 191 23.38 -27.09 -1.60
CA GLY A 191 23.18 -26.74 -0.21
C GLY A 191 22.93 -25.26 0.00
N ILE A 192 22.84 -24.86 1.27
CA ILE A 192 22.71 -23.46 1.67
C ILE A 192 24.12 -22.94 2.02
N TYR A 193 24.43 -21.75 1.49
CA TYR A 193 25.68 -21.06 1.73
C TYR A 193 25.40 -19.63 2.18
N PHE A 194 26.28 -19.10 3.02
CA PHE A 194 26.24 -17.70 3.43
C PHE A 194 27.41 -16.95 2.80
N LEU A 195 27.11 -15.85 2.12
CA LEU A 195 28.10 -14.93 1.59
C LEU A 195 28.26 -13.75 2.54
N LYS A 196 29.51 -13.39 2.83
CA LYS A 196 29.86 -12.16 3.52
C LYS A 196 30.72 -11.30 2.61
N ILE A 197 30.29 -10.05 2.45
CA ILE A 197 30.85 -9.05 1.53
C ILE A 197 31.09 -7.77 2.34
#